data_AF-A0A956RY64-F1
#
_entry.id   AF-A0A956RY64-F1
#
_cell.length_a   1.000
_cell.length_b   1.000
_cell.length_c   1.000
_cell.angle_alpha   90.00
_cell.angle_beta   90.00
_cell.angle_gamma   90.00
#
_symmetry.space_group_name_H-M   'P 1'
#
loop_
_entity.id
_entity.type
_entity.pdbx_description
1 polymer ?
#
loop_
_entity_poly.entity_id
_entity_poly.type
_entity_poly.pdbx_seq_one_letter_code
_entity_poly.pdbx_strand_id
1 'polypeptide(L)'
;MRRLWPALVAIALIALLPDVAHACPVCFDASDENRRAFLATAILLTILPFGILGGTGWWIRKRVRQIDEDVGPIEDDGRPEP
;
A
#
# COMPACT_ATOMS: atom_id res chain seq x y z
N MET A 1 28.21 -29.41 -2.75
CA MET A 1 27.45 -29.66 -1.49
C MET A 1 27.50 -28.49 -0.49
N ARG A 2 28.65 -27.84 -0.24
CA ARG A 2 28.78 -26.78 0.78
C ARG A 2 28.02 -25.45 0.51
N ARG A 3 27.55 -25.23 -0.73
CA ARG A 3 26.82 -24.02 -1.16
C ARG A 3 25.30 -24.09 -0.97
N LEU A 4 24.75 -25.31 -0.84
CA LEU A 4 23.32 -25.54 -0.58
C LEU A 4 23.01 -25.58 0.91
N TRP A 5 24.03 -25.72 1.75
CA TRP A 5 23.91 -25.74 3.19
C TRP A 5 23.26 -24.48 3.78
N PRO A 6 23.60 -23.23 3.37
CA PRO A 6 22.89 -22.06 3.89
C PRO A 6 21.42 -22.02 3.47
N ALA A 7 21.08 -22.51 2.27
CA ALA A 7 19.69 -22.61 1.82
C ALA A 7 18.90 -23.65 2.63
N LEU A 8 19.51 -24.81 2.92
CA LEU A 8 18.91 -25.84 3.78
C LEU A 8 18.74 -25.37 5.22
N VAL A 9 19.71 -24.62 5.75
CA VAL A 9 19.62 -24.01 7.09
C VAL A 9 18.52 -22.95 7.12
N ALA A 10 18.40 -22.11 6.09
CA ALA A 10 17.32 -21.12 6.00
C ALA A 10 15.93 -21.78 5.92
N ILE A 11 15.78 -22.84 5.12
CA ILE A 11 14.52 -23.61 5.03
C ILE A 11 14.19 -24.28 6.37
N ALA A 12 15.19 -24.87 7.04
CA ALA A 12 15.01 -25.48 8.35
C ALA A 12 14.64 -24.46 9.43
N LEU A 13 15.24 -23.26 9.41
CA LEU A 13 14.84 -22.16 10.30
C LEU A 13 13.40 -21.73 10.04
N ILE A 14 13.00 -21.49 8.78
CA ILE A 14 11.63 -21.10 8.42
C ILE A 14 10.62 -22.16 8.88
N ALA A 15 10.97 -23.45 8.76
CA ALA A 15 10.11 -24.55 9.20
C ALA A 15 10.01 -24.70 10.73
N LEU A 16 11.02 -24.25 11.49
CA LEU A 16 11.08 -24.35 12.95
C LEU A 16 10.65 -23.07 13.69
N LEU A 17 10.47 -21.96 12.95
CA LEU A 17 9.94 -20.69 13.46
C LEU A 17 8.43 -20.63 13.79
N PRO A 18 7.51 -21.56 13.42
CA PRO A 18 6.10 -21.38 13.74
C PRO A 18 5.77 -21.52 15.23
N ASP A 19 6.64 -22.16 16.03
CA ASP A 19 6.44 -22.34 17.47
C ASP A 19 6.58 -21.03 18.26
N VAL A 20 7.45 -20.12 17.80
CA VAL A 20 7.60 -18.76 18.36
C VAL A 20 6.61 -17.76 17.75
N ALA A 21 5.93 -18.15 16.69
CA ALA A 21 4.96 -17.32 15.99
C ALA A 21 3.53 -17.68 16.44
N HIS A 22 3.11 -17.12 17.57
CA HIS A 22 1.69 -16.89 17.89
C HIS A 22 1.01 -15.90 16.89
N ALA A 23 1.49 -15.82 15.64
CA ALA A 23 1.41 -14.64 14.80
C ALA A 23 0.20 -14.60 13.85
N CYS A 24 -0.56 -15.68 13.71
CA CYS A 24 -1.92 -15.57 13.19
C CYS A 24 -2.68 -16.88 13.45
N PRO A 25 -3.72 -16.87 14.31
CA PRO A 25 -4.58 -18.03 14.50
C PRO A 25 -5.36 -18.41 13.24
N VAL A 26 -5.14 -17.72 12.11
CA VAL A 26 -5.81 -17.88 10.81
C VAL A 26 -4.87 -18.38 9.70
N CYS A 27 -3.55 -18.38 9.89
CA CYS A 27 -2.60 -18.81 8.85
C CYS A 27 -2.58 -20.34 8.64
N PHE A 28 -3.05 -21.10 9.62
CA PHE A 28 -3.18 -22.57 9.57
C PHE A 28 -4.55 -23.06 10.05
N ASP A 29 -5.53 -22.16 10.18
CA ASP A 29 -6.87 -22.54 10.64
C ASP A 29 -7.63 -23.26 9.54
N ALA A 30 -8.03 -24.50 9.81
CA ALA A 30 -8.87 -25.30 8.91
C ALA A 30 -10.33 -24.81 8.88
N SER A 31 -10.73 -23.94 9.82
CA SER A 31 -12.06 -23.34 9.86
C SER A 31 -12.18 -22.19 8.85
N ASP A 32 -13.05 -22.38 7.86
CA ASP A 32 -13.27 -21.40 6.78
C ASP A 32 -13.83 -20.06 7.28
N GLU A 33 -14.51 -20.02 8.44
CA GLU A 33 -15.16 -18.81 8.96
C GLU A 33 -14.14 -17.74 9.39
N ASN A 34 -13.12 -18.13 10.16
CA ASN A 34 -12.06 -17.22 10.60
C ASN A 34 -11.21 -16.73 9.42
N ARG A 35 -10.98 -17.59 8.42
CA ARG A 35 -10.22 -17.23 7.21
C ARG A 35 -10.94 -16.16 6.38
N ARG A 36 -12.26 -16.24 6.29
CA ARG A 36 -13.09 -15.25 5.57
C ARG A 36 -13.05 -13.87 6.23
N ALA A 37 -13.14 -13.80 7.56
CA ALA A 37 -13.07 -12.53 8.30
C ALA A 37 -11.72 -11.83 8.06
N PHE A 38 -10.62 -12.58 8.15
CA PHE A 38 -9.28 -12.04 7.90
C PHE A 38 -9.11 -11.53 6.46
N LEU A 39 -9.57 -12.30 5.47
CA LEU A 39 -9.53 -11.89 4.06
C LEU A 39 -10.33 -10.62 3.80
N ALA A 40 -11.53 -10.50 4.40
CA ALA A 40 -12.35 -9.30 4.27
C ALA A 40 -11.62 -8.06 4.83
N THR A 41 -10.99 -8.17 5.99
CA THR A 41 -10.21 -7.07 6.57
C THR A 41 -8.99 -6.73 5.73
N ALA A 42 -8.25 -7.73 5.23
CA ALA A 42 -7.09 -7.51 4.37
C ALA A 42 -7.48 -6.77 3.07
N ILE A 43 -8.59 -7.15 2.45
CA ILE A 43 -9.13 -6.48 1.26
C ILE A 43 -9.50 -5.04 1.61
N LEU A 44 -10.21 -4.82 2.71
CA LEU A 44 -10.58 -3.47 3.16
C LEU A 44 -9.35 -2.60 3.38
N LEU A 45 -8.37 -3.09 4.15
CA LEU A 45 -7.13 -2.38 4.46
C LEU A 45 -6.27 -2.13 3.23
N THR A 46 -6.42 -2.92 2.17
CA THR A 46 -5.79 -2.68 0.87
C THR A 46 -6.54 -1.59 0.11
N ILE A 47 -7.86 -1.70 -0.02
CA ILE A 47 -8.68 -0.75 -0.79
C ILE A 47 -8.69 0.64 -0.13
N LEU A 48 -8.70 0.72 1.20
CA LEU A 48 -8.73 1.96 1.95
C LEU A 48 -7.64 2.97 1.55
N PRO A 49 -6.33 2.63 1.59
CA PRO A 49 -5.28 3.54 1.15
C PRO A 49 -5.36 3.89 -0.33
N PHE A 50 -5.76 2.95 -1.20
CA PHE A 50 -5.99 3.27 -2.62
C PHE A 50 -7.14 4.25 -2.82
N GLY A 51 -8.23 4.10 -2.06
CA GLY A 51 -9.36 5.02 -2.06
C GLY A 51 -8.98 6.42 -1.57
N ILE A 52 -8.16 6.50 -0.52
CA ILE A 52 -7.62 7.78 -0.03
C ILE A 52 -6.74 8.42 -1.10
N LEU A 53 -5.74 7.72 -1.63
CA LEU A 53 -4.84 8.26 -2.64
C LEU A 53 -5.58 8.70 -3.91
N GLY A 54 -6.49 7.86 -4.42
CA GLY A 54 -7.30 8.18 -5.59
C GLY A 54 -8.25 9.35 -5.34
N GLY A 55 -8.92 9.36 -4.19
CA GLY A 55 -9.84 10.42 -3.78
C GLY A 55 -9.14 11.76 -3.60
N THR A 56 -8.02 11.78 -2.88
CA THR A 56 -7.20 12.99 -2.68
C THR A 56 -6.65 13.49 -4.01
N GLY A 57 -6.13 12.62 -4.87
CA GLY A 57 -5.63 13.02 -6.19
C GLY A 57 -6.71 13.64 -7.07
N TRP A 58 -7.90 13.06 -7.11
CA TRP A 58 -9.05 13.61 -7.86
C TRP A 58 -9.50 14.96 -7.28
N TRP A 59 -9.56 15.09 -5.95
CA TRP A 59 -9.92 16.34 -5.28
C TRP A 59 -8.93 17.46 -5.61
N ILE A 60 -7.62 17.19 -5.54
CA ILE A 60 -6.57 18.17 -5.88
C ILE A 60 -6.71 18.58 -7.36
N ARG A 61 -6.87 17.62 -8.28
CA ARG A 61 -7.04 17.93 -9.71
C ARG A 61 -8.25 18.85 -9.96
N LYS A 62 -9.36 18.61 -9.25
CA LYS A 62 -10.54 19.47 -9.33
C LYS A 62 -10.25 20.87 -8.82
N ARG A 63 -9.52 21.01 -7.71
CA ARG A 63 -9.16 22.31 -7.12
C ARG A 63 -8.20 23.12 -8.00
N VAL A 64 -7.19 22.47 -8.56
CA VAL A 64 -6.24 23.14 -9.48
C VAL A 64 -6.97 23.71 -10.69
N ARG A 65 -7.88 22.94 -11.31
CA ARG A 65 -8.67 23.44 -12.44
C ARG A 65 -9.56 24.64 -12.08
N GLN A 66 -10.08 24.70 -10.86
CA GLN A 66 -10.85 25.86 -10.39
C GLN A 66 -9.95 27.09 -10.22
N ILE A 67 -8.74 26.90 -9.69
CA ILE A 67 -7.77 27.98 -9.50
C ILE A 67 -7.29 28.52 -10.85
N ASP A 68 -7.01 27.66 -11.84
CA ASP A 68 -6.63 28.09 -13.19
C ASP A 68 -7.75 28.86 -13.92
N GLU A 69 -9.01 28.66 -13.55
CA GLU A 69 -10.15 29.36 -14.13
C GLU A 69 -10.40 30.72 -13.44
N ASP A 70 -10.13 30.82 -12.13
CA ASP A 70 -10.21 32.07 -11.36
C ASP A 70 -8.98 32.97 -11.57
N VAL A 71 -7.79 32.37 -11.73
CA VAL A 71 -6.56 33.06 -12.08
C VAL A 71 -6.52 33.12 -13.60
N GLY A 72 -7.10 34.18 -14.17
CA GLY A 72 -7.00 34.47 -15.61
C GLY A 72 -5.55 34.41 -16.12
N PRO A 73 -5.36 34.27 -17.44
CA PRO A 73 -4.06 33.96 -18.04
C PRO A 73 -2.94 34.83 -17.44
N ILE A 74 -1.87 34.18 -16.98
CA ILE A 74 -0.66 34.85 -16.51
C ILE A 74 -0.08 35.59 -17.73
N GLU A 75 -0.32 36.90 -17.81
CA GLU A 75 0.40 37.79 -18.73
C GLU A 75 1.85 37.91 -18.22
N ASP A 76 2.73 37.15 -18.86
CA ASP A 76 4.18 37.27 -18.77
C ASP A 76 4.59 38.62 -19.38
N ASP A 77 4.55 39.69 -18.60
CA ASP A 77 5.12 40.98 -18.98
C ASP A 77 6.64 40.89 -18.86
N GLY A 78 7.29 40.28 -19.85
CA GLY A 78 8.74 40.24 -20.00
C GLY A 78 9.35 41.61 -20.26
N ARG A 79 9.15 42.58 -19.36
CA ARG A 79 9.65 43.95 -19.47
C ARG A 79 11.09 44.01 -18.97
N PRO A 80 12.07 44.39 -19.80
CA PRO A 80 13.41 44.67 -19.30
C PRO A 80 13.38 45.94 -18.45
N GLU A 81 13.99 45.84 -17.28
CA GLU A 81 14.17 46.89 -16.29
C GLU A 81 15.23 47.93 -16.75
N PRO A 82 14.97 49.25 -16.56
CA PRO A 82 15.70 50.35 -17.21
C PRO A 82 17.07 50.70 -16.60
#